data_AF-W6YWL1-F1
#
_entry.id   AF-W6YWL1-F1
#
_cell.length_a   1.000
_cell.length_b   1.000
_cell.length_c   1.000
_cell.angle_alpha   90.00
_cell.angle_beta   90.00
_cell.angle_gamma   90.00
#
_symmetry.space_group_name_H-M   'P 1'
#
loop_
_entity.id
_entity.type
_entity.pdbx_description
1 polymer ?
#
loop_
_entity_poly.entity_id
_entity_poly.type
_entity_poly.pdbx_seq_one_letter_code
_entity_poly.pdbx_strand_id
1 'polypeptide(L)'
;MRGSSILRLSISVLVSGTACAALQDEGTYVRRQSETNIVTGATSRDDNGNVYIRREIRDLMDNYPDQWSLYMLALDSLHRADQSDPFSFYGLASIHGRPYKTWGDAPGLPEKIGKVGYCPHDNELFLGWHRPYLALFEQIVSNHVYDIAANAPADQSQRYLTAAREFRIPYWDWAQGTKLGPVPDVFLSPTITITDTKGLPVIMDNPLFSYKFHPLPTGFHGKWRKMNSTIRWPSSDDPFSPSRPWLFSEAFKSQSNNLIAQVGVAFRSSTFSRFSSALEDAHGWVHGVIGGGYLRDSPYWGHMWPLEYSAFEPLFMLHHA
;
A
#
# COMPACT_ATOMS: atom_id res chain seq x y z
N MET A 1 -63.84 15.62 -72.60
CA MET A 1 -63.79 15.91 -71.16
C MET A 1 -63.77 14.60 -70.39
N ARG A 2 -62.64 14.27 -69.77
CA ARG A 2 -62.48 13.35 -68.63
C ARG A 2 -61.00 13.45 -68.24
N GLY A 3 -60.73 14.17 -67.15
CA GLY A 3 -59.39 14.42 -66.65
C GLY A 3 -58.87 13.25 -65.81
N SER A 4 -57.60 12.91 -66.03
CA SER A 4 -56.81 12.01 -65.19
C SER A 4 -56.40 12.72 -63.90
N SER A 5 -56.62 12.08 -62.75
CA SER A 5 -55.97 12.44 -61.49
C SER A 5 -54.98 11.33 -61.12
N ILE A 6 -53.68 11.63 -61.23
CA ILE A 6 -52.60 10.79 -60.70
C ILE A 6 -52.19 11.36 -59.36
N LEU A 7 -52.40 10.58 -58.29
CA LEU A 7 -51.98 10.89 -56.93
C LEU A 7 -50.45 10.73 -56.83
N ARG A 8 -49.71 11.81 -56.56
CA ARG A 8 -48.26 11.74 -56.27
C ARG A 8 -48.04 11.67 -54.76
N LEU A 9 -47.58 10.52 -54.28
CA LEU A 9 -47.09 10.31 -52.92
C LEU A 9 -45.68 10.92 -52.81
N SER A 10 -45.50 11.94 -51.96
CA SER A 10 -44.18 12.54 -51.70
C SER A 10 -43.61 11.93 -50.43
N ILE A 11 -42.58 11.08 -50.58
CA ILE A 11 -41.79 10.55 -49.46
C ILE A 11 -40.69 11.57 -49.17
N SER A 12 -40.72 12.19 -47.99
CA SER A 12 -39.63 13.04 -47.50
C SER A 12 -38.65 12.18 -46.70
N VAL A 13 -37.42 12.02 -47.19
CA VAL A 13 -36.32 11.41 -46.44
C VAL A 13 -35.60 12.53 -45.68
N LEU A 14 -35.72 12.52 -44.36
CA LEU A 14 -34.91 13.37 -43.48
C LEU A 14 -33.54 12.73 -43.32
N VAL A 15 -32.53 13.30 -43.96
CA VAL A 15 -31.12 12.97 -43.71
C VAL A 15 -30.64 13.84 -42.55
N SER A 16 -30.49 13.26 -41.37
CA SER A 16 -29.80 13.89 -40.25
C SER A 16 -28.29 13.79 -40.47
N GLY A 17 -27.68 14.85 -40.99
CA GLY A 17 -26.22 14.98 -41.02
C GLY A 17 -25.71 15.34 -39.63
N THR A 18 -25.11 14.39 -38.92
CA THR A 18 -24.28 14.68 -37.76
C THR A 18 -22.96 15.26 -38.24
N ALA A 19 -22.82 16.59 -38.18
CA ALA A 19 -21.53 17.23 -38.33
C ALA A 19 -20.67 16.86 -37.11
N CYS A 20 -19.56 16.17 -37.37
CA CYS A 20 -18.54 15.92 -36.36
C CYS A 20 -17.84 17.26 -36.06
N ALA A 21 -18.31 17.97 -35.03
CA ALA A 21 -17.59 19.12 -34.53
C ALA A 21 -16.30 18.63 -33.85
N ALA A 22 -15.15 18.91 -34.46
CA ALA A 22 -13.88 18.73 -33.78
C ALA A 22 -13.88 19.58 -32.51
N LEU A 23 -13.70 18.94 -31.36
CA LEU A 23 -13.45 19.64 -30.11
C LEU A 23 -12.16 20.45 -30.29
N GLN A 24 -12.26 21.77 -30.29
CA GLN A 24 -11.10 22.65 -30.19
C GLN A 24 -10.51 22.47 -28.78
N ASP A 25 -9.34 21.84 -28.73
CA ASP A 25 -8.51 21.78 -27.53
C ASP A 25 -7.82 23.14 -27.36
N GLU A 26 -8.49 24.05 -26.65
CA GLU A 26 -7.93 25.34 -26.21
C GLU A 26 -7.10 25.20 -24.91
N GLY A 27 -6.84 23.97 -24.45
CA GLY A 27 -5.99 23.75 -23.31
C GLY A 27 -4.52 23.92 -23.68
N THR A 28 -3.83 24.92 -23.12
CA THR A 28 -2.38 24.83 -22.95
C THR A 28 -2.05 23.50 -22.28
N TYR A 29 -1.40 22.59 -23.00
CA TYR A 29 -0.92 21.33 -22.43
C TYR A 29 0.09 21.64 -21.32
N VAL A 30 -0.39 21.69 -20.09
CA VAL A 30 0.48 21.76 -18.92
C VAL A 30 1.14 20.40 -18.78
N ARG A 31 2.47 20.40 -18.66
CA ARG A 31 3.27 19.20 -18.41
C ARG A 31 2.68 18.46 -17.21
N ARG A 32 2.19 17.23 -17.42
CA ARG A 32 1.55 16.41 -16.37
C ARG A 32 2.53 15.63 -15.48
N GLN A 33 3.79 15.52 -15.88
CA GLN A 33 4.80 14.73 -15.18
C GLN A 33 6.01 15.59 -14.85
N SER A 34 6.37 15.61 -13.57
CA SER A 34 7.60 16.17 -13.03
C SER A 34 8.84 15.44 -13.58
N GLU A 35 9.95 16.15 -13.78
CA GLU A 35 11.28 15.51 -13.98
C GLU A 35 11.91 15.08 -12.65
N THR A 36 11.32 15.51 -11.53
CA THR A 36 11.81 15.24 -10.19
C THR A 36 10.93 14.18 -9.55
N ASN A 37 11.53 13.28 -8.76
CA ASN A 37 10.81 12.26 -7.97
C ASN A 37 9.97 11.27 -8.79
N ILE A 38 10.45 10.90 -9.98
CA ILE A 38 9.81 9.91 -10.84
C ILE A 38 9.80 8.54 -10.14
N VAL A 39 8.63 7.90 -10.12
CA VAL A 39 8.46 6.52 -9.66
C VAL A 39 8.85 5.58 -10.80
N THR A 40 10.05 5.01 -10.72
CA THR A 40 10.56 3.99 -11.66
C THR A 40 10.52 2.59 -11.08
N GLY A 41 10.30 2.46 -9.76
CA GLY A 41 10.52 1.23 -9.01
C GLY A 41 12.01 0.92 -8.82
N ALA A 42 12.31 -0.21 -8.18
CA ALA A 42 13.69 -0.66 -8.01
C ALA A 42 14.34 -1.00 -9.37
N THR A 43 15.50 -0.40 -9.65
CA THR A 43 16.15 -0.43 -10.96
C THR A 43 17.18 -1.53 -11.14
N SER A 44 17.63 -2.18 -10.05
CA SER A 44 18.59 -3.27 -10.12
C SER A 44 18.07 -4.46 -10.93
N ARG A 45 18.96 -5.15 -11.63
CA ARG A 45 18.68 -6.33 -12.47
C ARG A 45 19.76 -7.39 -12.28
N ASP A 46 19.43 -8.65 -12.59
CA ASP A 46 20.43 -9.71 -12.69
C ASP A 46 21.31 -9.52 -13.95
N ASP A 47 22.31 -10.39 -14.12
CA ASP A 47 23.25 -10.33 -15.25
C ASP A 47 22.59 -10.53 -16.62
N ASN A 48 21.37 -11.08 -16.66
CA ASN A 48 20.56 -11.26 -17.87
C ASN A 48 19.57 -10.11 -18.10
N GLY A 49 19.55 -9.10 -17.23
CA GLY A 49 18.63 -7.97 -17.30
C GLY A 49 17.24 -8.24 -16.71
N ASN A 50 17.04 -9.36 -16.01
CA ASN A 50 15.76 -9.68 -15.36
C ASN A 50 15.58 -8.91 -14.06
N VAL A 51 14.31 -8.65 -13.72
CA VAL A 51 13.94 -8.09 -12.41
C VAL A 51 14.05 -9.15 -11.32
N TYR A 52 14.51 -8.74 -10.14
CA TYR A 52 14.39 -9.56 -8.93
C TYR A 52 12.94 -9.63 -8.46
N ILE A 53 12.60 -10.70 -7.75
CA ILE A 53 11.24 -10.99 -7.27
C ILE A 53 11.00 -10.43 -5.88
N ARG A 54 9.75 -10.00 -5.62
CA ARG A 54 9.26 -9.85 -4.24
C ARG A 54 9.13 -11.24 -3.62
N ARG A 55 9.61 -11.41 -2.40
CA ARG A 55 9.56 -12.68 -1.67
C ARG A 55 8.45 -12.66 -0.64
N GLU A 56 7.85 -13.81 -0.36
CA GLU A 56 6.97 -13.95 0.79
C GLU A 56 7.82 -13.73 2.05
N ILE A 57 7.26 -13.06 3.05
CA ILE A 57 8.03 -12.61 4.22
C ILE A 57 8.71 -13.74 5.01
N ARG A 58 8.10 -14.92 5.13
CA ARG A 58 8.72 -16.08 5.78
C ARG A 58 9.88 -16.61 4.95
N ASP A 59 9.74 -16.69 3.62
CA ASP A 59 10.87 -17.03 2.75
C ASP A 59 12.04 -16.04 2.91
N LEU A 60 11.74 -14.73 2.95
CA LEU A 60 12.76 -13.71 3.17
C LEU A 60 13.47 -13.90 4.52
N MET A 61 12.72 -14.13 5.60
CA MET A 61 13.28 -14.34 6.94
C MET A 61 14.12 -15.62 7.04
N ASP A 62 13.64 -16.72 6.49
CA ASP A 62 14.24 -18.04 6.69
C ASP A 62 15.42 -18.30 5.75
N ASN A 63 15.35 -17.80 4.50
CA ASN A 63 16.28 -18.17 3.44
C ASN A 63 17.18 -17.01 2.96
N TYR A 64 16.88 -15.76 3.34
CA TYR A 64 17.62 -14.57 2.89
C TYR A 64 17.98 -13.62 4.05
N PRO A 65 18.73 -14.10 5.07
CA PRO A 65 18.97 -13.35 6.30
C PRO A 65 19.65 -12.00 6.09
N ASP A 66 20.51 -11.86 5.08
CA ASP A 66 21.16 -10.58 4.77
C ASP A 66 20.15 -9.55 4.22
N GLN A 67 19.25 -9.99 3.33
CA GLN A 67 18.18 -9.13 2.81
C GLN A 67 17.18 -8.79 3.92
N TRP A 68 16.86 -9.75 4.79
CA TRP A 68 16.02 -9.53 5.95
C TRP A 68 16.60 -8.49 6.91
N SER A 69 17.87 -8.63 7.31
CA SER A 69 18.56 -7.65 8.16
C SER A 69 18.58 -6.26 7.54
N LEU A 70 18.92 -6.16 6.25
CA LEU A 70 18.92 -4.87 5.54
C LEU A 70 17.52 -4.26 5.49
N TYR A 71 16.48 -5.05 5.25
CA TYR A 71 15.09 -4.59 5.23
C TYR A 71 14.65 -4.02 6.58
N MET A 72 14.94 -4.73 7.68
CA MET A 72 14.56 -4.27 9.02
C MET A 72 15.30 -2.99 9.42
N LEU A 73 16.59 -2.88 9.11
CA LEU A 73 17.36 -1.65 9.32
C LEU A 73 16.85 -0.49 8.43
N ALA A 74 16.49 -0.78 7.18
CA ALA A 74 15.96 0.22 6.25
C ALA A 74 14.59 0.75 6.69
N LEU A 75 13.69 -0.12 7.15
CA LEU A 75 12.40 0.31 7.71
C LEU A 75 12.57 1.15 8.96
N ASP A 76 13.47 0.77 9.88
CA ASP A 76 13.75 1.59 11.07
C ASP A 76 14.34 2.95 10.70
N SER A 77 15.25 3.00 9.71
CA SER A 77 15.76 4.26 9.16
C SER A 77 14.64 5.13 8.57
N LEU A 78 13.76 4.54 7.75
CA LEU A 78 12.61 5.21 7.14
C LEU A 78 11.59 5.71 8.19
N HIS A 79 11.40 4.95 9.26
CA HIS A 79 10.52 5.31 10.37
C HIS A 79 11.08 6.48 11.19
N ARG A 80 12.40 6.58 11.32
CA ARG A 80 13.10 7.66 12.07
C ARG A 80 13.32 8.94 11.26
N ALA A 81 13.15 8.88 9.94
CA ALA A 81 13.24 10.07 9.08
C ALA A 81 12.24 11.15 9.54
N ASP A 82 12.61 12.41 9.33
CA ASP A 82 11.78 13.56 9.71
C ASP A 82 10.42 13.49 9.01
N GLN A 83 9.31 13.59 9.76
CA GLN A 83 7.96 13.51 9.20
C GLN A 83 7.63 14.67 8.23
N SER A 84 8.44 15.74 8.20
CA SER A 84 8.34 16.80 7.20
C SER A 84 8.95 16.40 5.84
N ASP A 85 9.79 15.37 5.78
CA ASP A 85 10.28 14.79 4.54
C ASP A 85 9.13 14.04 3.84
N PRO A 86 8.76 14.41 2.59
CA PRO A 86 7.74 13.69 1.84
C PRO A 86 8.08 12.21 1.56
N PHE A 87 9.35 11.81 1.65
CA PHE A 87 9.80 10.44 1.46
C PHE A 87 10.03 9.67 2.76
N SER A 88 9.82 10.28 3.92
CA SER A 88 9.74 9.55 5.19
C SER A 88 8.58 8.53 5.18
N PHE A 89 8.57 7.57 6.11
CA PHE A 89 7.42 6.67 6.27
C PHE A 89 6.11 7.44 6.44
N TYR A 90 6.13 8.52 7.22
CA TYR A 90 4.97 9.39 7.42
C TYR A 90 4.52 10.07 6.12
N GLY A 91 5.48 10.61 5.36
CA GLY A 91 5.21 11.27 4.08
C GLY A 91 4.60 10.33 3.06
N LEU A 92 5.14 9.11 2.94
CA LEU A 92 4.63 8.07 2.06
C LEU A 92 3.23 7.59 2.49
N ALA A 93 3.04 7.25 3.77
CA ALA A 93 1.75 6.83 4.31
C ALA A 93 0.64 7.90 4.14
N SER A 94 1.02 9.17 4.24
CA SER A 94 0.12 10.32 4.06
C SER A 94 -0.48 10.43 2.66
N ILE A 95 0.08 9.76 1.64
CA ILE A 95 -0.47 9.71 0.28
C ILE A 95 -1.83 8.98 0.29
N HIS A 96 -1.97 7.92 1.09
CA HIS A 96 -3.18 7.10 1.10
C HIS A 96 -4.39 7.87 1.67
N GLY A 97 -4.17 8.66 2.72
CA GLY A 97 -5.24 9.25 3.51
C GLY A 97 -4.82 10.52 4.24
N ARG A 98 -5.04 10.56 5.56
CA ARG A 98 -4.73 11.73 6.39
C ARG A 98 -3.23 12.02 6.34
N PRO A 99 -2.82 13.30 6.40
CA PRO A 99 -3.64 14.49 6.68
C PRO A 99 -4.25 15.16 5.44
N TYR A 100 -4.36 14.47 4.29
CA TYR A 100 -4.88 15.02 3.02
C TYR A 100 -4.08 16.22 2.49
N LYS A 101 -2.77 16.25 2.78
CA LYS A 101 -1.86 17.25 2.26
C LYS A 101 -1.42 16.90 0.84
N THR A 102 -1.04 17.93 0.09
CA THR A 102 -0.36 17.73 -1.19
C THR A 102 0.94 16.97 -0.97
N TRP A 103 1.19 15.94 -1.78
CA TRP A 103 2.45 15.19 -1.77
C TRP A 103 3.27 15.60 -2.99
N GLY A 104 4.50 16.04 -2.77
CA GLY A 104 5.35 16.59 -3.82
C GLY A 104 4.68 17.77 -4.54
N ASP A 105 4.68 17.71 -5.88
CA ASP A 105 4.10 18.70 -6.79
C ASP A 105 2.77 18.23 -7.41
N ALA A 106 2.07 17.28 -6.75
CA ALA A 106 0.83 16.69 -7.24
C ALA A 106 -0.41 17.19 -6.46
N PRO A 107 -0.89 18.44 -6.63
CA PRO A 107 -1.99 18.99 -5.83
C PRO A 107 -3.33 18.29 -6.07
N GLY A 108 -3.49 17.53 -7.15
CA GLY A 108 -4.77 16.91 -7.51
C GLY A 108 -5.81 17.96 -7.93
N LEU A 109 -7.10 17.63 -7.77
CA LEU A 109 -8.20 18.53 -8.10
C LEU A 109 -8.38 19.60 -7.00
N PRO A 110 -8.46 20.90 -7.32
CA PRO A 110 -8.54 21.98 -6.34
C PRO A 110 -9.61 21.79 -5.26
N GLU A 111 -10.78 21.28 -5.63
CA GLU A 111 -11.90 21.05 -4.73
C GLU A 111 -11.71 19.88 -3.75
N LYS A 112 -10.74 18.99 -4.02
CA LYS A 112 -10.38 17.81 -3.21
C LYS A 112 -9.21 18.06 -2.25
N ILE A 113 -8.42 19.11 -2.47
CA ILE A 113 -7.26 19.47 -1.64
C ILE A 113 -7.69 19.63 -0.18
N GLY A 114 -6.99 18.95 0.74
CA GLY A 114 -7.26 19.02 2.17
C GLY A 114 -8.49 18.24 2.65
N LYS A 115 -9.19 17.51 1.75
CA LYS A 115 -10.46 16.84 2.09
C LYS A 115 -10.43 15.33 1.97
N VAL A 116 -9.66 14.80 1.01
CA VAL A 116 -9.58 13.36 0.71
C VAL A 116 -8.14 12.93 0.39
N GLY A 117 -7.85 11.64 0.55
CA GLY A 117 -6.58 11.04 0.15
C GLY A 117 -6.51 10.82 -1.37
N TYR A 118 -5.34 10.39 -1.86
CA TYR A 118 -5.14 10.09 -3.27
C TYR A 118 -5.70 8.74 -3.68
N CYS A 119 -5.87 7.83 -2.71
CA CYS A 119 -6.24 6.46 -2.97
C CYS A 119 -7.71 6.32 -3.44
N PRO A 120 -7.96 5.76 -4.64
CA PRO A 120 -9.29 5.37 -5.07
C PRO A 120 -9.75 4.13 -4.30
N HIS A 121 -10.96 4.18 -3.79
CA HIS A 121 -11.67 3.02 -3.23
C HIS A 121 -13.00 2.87 -3.93
N ASP A 122 -13.56 1.65 -3.90
CA ASP A 122 -14.84 1.27 -4.49
C ASP A 122 -14.89 1.53 -6.02
N ASN A 123 -13.77 1.37 -6.72
CA ASN A 123 -13.72 1.51 -8.18
C ASN A 123 -12.56 0.76 -8.83
N GLU A 124 -12.61 0.62 -10.16
CA GLU A 124 -11.67 -0.20 -10.94
C GLU A 124 -10.22 0.31 -10.95
N LEU A 125 -9.95 1.51 -10.45
CA LEU A 125 -8.59 2.04 -10.30
C LEU A 125 -7.89 1.53 -9.03
N PHE A 126 -8.59 0.83 -8.13
CA PHE A 126 -8.04 0.30 -6.88
C PHE A 126 -6.70 -0.42 -7.11
N LEU A 127 -6.66 -1.44 -7.99
CA LEU A 127 -5.42 -2.17 -8.29
C LEU A 127 -4.41 -1.33 -9.09
N GLY A 128 -4.91 -0.49 -10.00
CA GLY A 128 -4.09 0.37 -10.84
C GLY A 128 -3.34 1.44 -10.05
N TRP A 129 -3.89 1.88 -8.93
CA TRP A 129 -3.33 2.92 -8.07
C TRP A 129 -2.39 2.36 -7.00
N HIS A 130 -2.75 1.25 -6.34
CA HIS A 130 -1.89 0.64 -5.32
C HIS A 130 -0.59 0.09 -5.89
N ARG A 131 -0.58 -0.37 -7.15
CA ARG A 131 0.64 -0.89 -7.79
C ARG A 131 1.78 0.14 -7.91
N PRO A 132 1.58 1.35 -8.48
CA PRO A 132 2.62 2.38 -8.48
C PRO A 132 2.88 2.94 -7.08
N TYR A 133 1.91 2.91 -6.15
CA TYR A 133 2.16 3.28 -4.76
C TYR A 133 3.17 2.34 -4.08
N LEU A 134 3.04 1.02 -4.31
CA LEU A 134 4.02 0.02 -3.87
C LEU A 134 5.37 0.19 -4.57
N ALA A 135 5.38 0.53 -5.86
CA ALA A 135 6.62 0.77 -6.59
C ALA A 135 7.39 1.99 -6.04
N LEU A 136 6.67 3.05 -5.63
CA LEU A 136 7.25 4.20 -4.92
C LEU A 136 7.84 3.76 -3.58
N PHE A 137 7.06 3.07 -2.74
CA PHE A 137 7.54 2.60 -1.44
C PHE A 137 8.78 1.70 -1.58
N GLU A 138 8.74 0.74 -2.51
CA GLU A 138 9.85 -0.16 -2.82
C GLU A 138 11.10 0.59 -3.29
N GLN A 139 10.94 1.60 -4.14
CA GLN A 139 12.06 2.42 -4.62
C GLN A 139 12.75 3.15 -3.46
N ILE A 140 11.97 3.77 -2.55
CA ILE A 140 12.54 4.48 -1.40
C ILE A 140 13.20 3.50 -0.42
N VAL A 141 12.53 2.41 -0.05
CA VAL A 141 13.12 1.40 0.85
C VAL A 141 14.38 0.78 0.26
N SER A 142 14.42 0.52 -1.05
CA SER A 142 15.60 -0.04 -1.72
C SER A 142 16.80 0.90 -1.64
N ASN A 143 16.59 2.23 -1.65
CA ASN A 143 17.67 3.20 -1.45
C ASN A 143 18.23 3.12 -0.03
N HIS A 144 17.37 3.08 1.00
CA HIS A 144 17.82 2.88 2.39
C HIS A 144 18.57 1.55 2.55
N VAL A 145 18.07 0.46 1.95
CA VAL A 145 18.75 -0.85 1.93
C VAL A 145 20.15 -0.74 1.32
N TYR A 146 20.27 -0.06 0.18
CA TYR A 146 21.56 0.15 -0.48
C TYR A 146 22.51 0.99 0.37
N ASP A 147 22.04 2.11 0.93
CA ASP A 147 22.86 3.00 1.75
C ASP A 147 23.39 2.29 3.00
N ILE A 148 22.58 1.45 3.63
CA ILE A 148 23.02 0.62 4.77
C ILE A 148 24.07 -0.41 4.32
N ALA A 149 23.85 -1.08 3.20
CA ALA A 149 24.79 -2.06 2.65
C ALA A 149 26.12 -1.43 2.22
N ALA A 150 26.10 -0.21 1.64
CA ALA A 150 27.28 0.52 1.22
C ALA A 150 28.18 0.93 2.41
N ASN A 151 27.62 1.01 3.61
CA ASN A 151 28.34 1.29 4.86
C ASN A 151 28.82 0.03 5.60
N ALA A 152 28.66 -1.17 5.01
CA ALA A 152 29.19 -2.40 5.59
C ALA A 152 30.74 -2.37 5.66
N PRO A 153 31.36 -3.05 6.64
CA PRO A 153 32.81 -3.24 6.69
C PRO A 153 33.37 -3.81 5.39
N ALA A 154 34.63 -3.46 5.06
CA ALA A 154 35.24 -3.80 3.78
C ALA A 154 35.21 -5.31 3.46
N ASP A 155 35.35 -6.16 4.47
CA ASP A 155 35.28 -7.62 4.35
C ASP A 155 33.84 -8.16 4.14
N GLN A 156 32.81 -7.38 4.47
CA GLN A 156 31.40 -7.72 4.29
C GLN A 156 30.74 -6.95 3.13
N SER A 157 31.41 -5.94 2.57
CA SER A 157 30.84 -5.01 1.58
C SER A 157 30.24 -5.72 0.38
N GLN A 158 30.96 -6.65 -0.25
CA GLN A 158 30.45 -7.38 -1.41
C GLN A 158 29.20 -8.21 -1.10
N ARG A 159 29.15 -8.84 0.08
CA ARG A 159 28.01 -9.66 0.53
C ARG A 159 26.75 -8.82 0.65
N TYR A 160 26.82 -7.71 1.38
CA TYR A 160 25.65 -6.85 1.60
C TYR A 160 25.27 -6.04 0.37
N LEU A 161 26.22 -5.60 -0.47
CA LEU A 161 25.89 -4.95 -1.74
C LEU A 161 25.22 -5.91 -2.73
N THR A 162 25.59 -7.19 -2.74
CA THR A 162 24.85 -8.22 -3.49
C THR A 162 23.44 -8.36 -2.93
N ALA A 163 23.27 -8.54 -1.62
CA ALA A 163 21.94 -8.65 -1.01
C ALA A 163 21.05 -7.43 -1.29
N ALA A 164 21.59 -6.21 -1.19
CA ALA A 164 20.88 -4.97 -1.50
C ALA A 164 20.50 -4.85 -2.97
N ARG A 165 21.36 -5.31 -3.89
CA ARG A 165 21.05 -5.34 -5.33
C ARG A 165 19.87 -6.26 -5.62
N GLU A 166 19.80 -7.41 -4.97
CA GLU A 166 18.76 -8.42 -5.19
C GLU A 166 17.44 -8.11 -4.46
N PHE A 167 17.46 -7.18 -3.50
CA PHE A 167 16.33 -6.89 -2.63
C PHE A 167 15.10 -6.34 -3.38
N ARG A 168 13.93 -6.79 -2.95
CA ARG A 168 12.59 -6.27 -3.26
C ARG A 168 11.75 -6.32 -1.99
N ILE A 169 10.76 -5.45 -1.85
CA ILE A 169 9.92 -5.45 -0.64
C ILE A 169 9.19 -6.81 -0.51
N PRO A 170 9.08 -7.38 0.70
CA PRO A 170 8.36 -8.62 0.87
C PRO A 170 6.85 -8.41 0.78
N TYR A 171 6.13 -9.49 0.51
CA TYR A 171 4.67 -9.56 0.64
C TYR A 171 4.26 -10.56 1.73
N TRP A 172 3.05 -10.39 2.26
CA TRP A 172 2.45 -11.37 3.17
C TRP A 172 1.37 -12.18 2.44
N ASP A 173 1.65 -13.47 2.22
CA ASP A 173 0.69 -14.38 1.59
C ASP A 173 -0.36 -14.88 2.59
N TRP A 174 -1.36 -14.04 2.86
CA TRP A 174 -2.48 -14.40 3.71
C TRP A 174 -3.41 -15.45 3.07
N ALA A 175 -3.32 -15.71 1.77
CA ALA A 175 -4.09 -16.75 1.07
C ALA A 175 -3.52 -18.17 1.27
N GLN A 176 -2.31 -18.31 1.83
CA GLN A 176 -1.81 -19.61 2.33
C GLN A 176 -2.53 -20.09 3.60
N GLY A 177 -3.37 -19.23 4.18
CA GLY A 177 -4.11 -19.52 5.41
C GLY A 177 -3.20 -19.83 6.59
N THR A 178 -3.61 -20.77 7.43
CA THR A 178 -2.90 -21.08 8.68
C THR A 178 -1.90 -22.23 8.56
N LYS A 179 -1.55 -22.68 7.35
CA LYS A 179 -0.68 -23.85 7.14
C LYS A 179 0.71 -23.65 7.76
N LEU A 180 1.25 -22.43 7.69
CA LEU A 180 2.54 -22.02 8.26
C LEU A 180 2.37 -21.26 9.58
N GLY A 181 1.34 -21.63 10.36
CA GLY A 181 0.87 -20.83 11.48
C GLY A 181 -0.05 -19.68 11.03
N PRO A 182 -0.70 -18.99 11.98
CA PRO A 182 -1.68 -17.95 11.68
C PRO A 182 -1.03 -16.73 11.01
N VAL A 183 -0.10 -16.09 11.69
CA VAL A 183 0.62 -14.92 11.21
C VAL A 183 2.08 -15.08 11.61
N PRO A 184 3.05 -14.49 10.88
CA PRO A 184 4.44 -14.44 11.33
C PRO A 184 4.56 -13.87 12.75
N ASP A 185 5.38 -14.50 13.60
CA ASP A 185 5.59 -14.04 14.99
C ASP A 185 6.20 -12.64 15.06
N VAL A 186 6.97 -12.25 14.03
CA VAL A 186 7.47 -10.89 13.88
C VAL A 186 6.33 -9.87 13.77
N PHE A 187 5.13 -10.24 13.35
CA PHE A 187 4.02 -9.28 13.39
C PHE A 187 3.56 -9.02 14.82
N LEU A 188 3.75 -9.94 15.75
CA LEU A 188 3.21 -9.83 17.11
C LEU A 188 4.22 -9.35 18.14
N SER A 189 5.50 -9.33 17.78
CA SER A 189 6.61 -9.08 18.71
C SER A 189 7.02 -7.61 18.70
N PRO A 190 7.10 -6.91 19.86
CA PRO A 190 7.44 -5.49 19.92
C PRO A 190 8.91 -5.21 19.61
N THR A 191 9.77 -6.19 19.79
CA THR A 191 11.21 -6.11 19.55
C THR A 191 11.66 -7.27 18.66
N ILE A 192 12.76 -7.07 17.94
CA ILE A 192 13.40 -8.09 17.12
C ILE A 192 14.91 -8.08 17.33
N THR A 193 15.53 -9.24 17.15
CA THR A 193 16.99 -9.37 17.03
C THR A 193 17.34 -9.68 15.58
N ILE A 194 18.24 -8.89 15.01
CA ILE A 194 18.82 -9.11 13.67
C ILE A 194 20.34 -9.15 13.75
N THR A 195 20.99 -9.58 12.67
CA THR A 195 22.45 -9.47 12.51
C THR A 195 22.77 -8.26 11.65
N ASP A 196 23.49 -7.27 12.18
CA ASP A 196 23.83 -6.06 11.43
C ASP A 196 24.91 -6.32 10.36
N THR A 197 25.26 -5.27 9.61
CA THR A 197 26.26 -5.36 8.55
C THR A 197 27.68 -5.66 9.06
N LYS A 198 27.92 -5.60 10.37
CA LYS A 198 29.18 -5.97 11.04
C LYS A 198 29.16 -7.42 11.55
N GLY A 199 28.07 -8.16 11.33
CA GLY A 199 27.90 -9.52 11.82
C GLY A 199 27.55 -9.59 13.30
N LEU A 200 27.14 -8.47 13.92
CA LEU A 200 26.82 -8.41 15.34
C LEU A 200 25.31 -8.50 15.56
N PRO A 201 24.85 -9.20 16.62
CA PRO A 201 23.44 -9.20 16.99
C PRO A 201 23.03 -7.81 17.49
N VAL A 202 21.94 -7.28 16.93
CA VAL A 202 21.34 -6.01 17.32
C VAL A 202 19.90 -6.26 17.74
N ILE A 203 19.55 -5.82 18.96
CA ILE A 203 18.18 -5.79 19.46
C ILE A 203 17.61 -4.41 19.17
N MET A 204 16.47 -4.36 18.49
CA MET A 204 15.80 -3.11 18.11
C MET A 204 14.29 -3.21 18.31
N ASP A 205 13.63 -2.05 18.40
CA ASP A 205 12.19 -1.96 18.22
C ASP A 205 11.84 -2.57 16.86
N ASN A 206 10.77 -3.35 16.80
CA ASN A 206 10.37 -4.00 15.57
C ASN A 206 9.57 -3.01 14.69
N PRO A 207 10.10 -2.55 13.54
CA PRO A 207 9.38 -1.63 12.67
C PRO A 207 8.10 -2.23 12.08
N LEU A 208 7.94 -3.55 12.03
CA LEU A 208 6.69 -4.19 11.58
C LEU A 208 5.62 -4.30 12.67
N PHE A 209 5.92 -3.91 13.91
CA PHE A 209 4.97 -4.00 15.02
C PHE A 209 4.11 -2.73 15.16
N SER A 210 4.74 -1.56 15.08
CA SER A 210 4.08 -0.26 15.28
C SER A 210 4.94 0.86 14.71
N TYR A 211 4.30 1.85 14.08
CA TYR A 211 4.93 3.12 13.74
C TYR A 211 4.78 4.09 14.91
N LYS A 212 5.85 4.79 15.28
CA LYS A 212 5.83 5.83 16.31
C LYS A 212 5.83 7.19 15.62
N PHE A 213 4.85 8.03 15.91
CA PHE A 213 4.79 9.39 15.39
C PHE A 213 5.74 10.30 16.17
N HIS A 214 6.57 11.05 15.45
CA HIS A 214 7.49 12.04 16.01
C HIS A 214 7.62 13.26 15.09
N PRO A 215 7.00 14.41 15.41
CA PRO A 215 6.09 14.66 16.53
C PRO A 215 4.71 14.01 16.32
N LEU A 216 3.78 14.23 17.26
CA LEU A 216 2.37 13.89 17.04
C LEU A 216 1.85 14.54 15.74
N PRO A 217 1.07 13.80 14.94
CA PRO A 217 0.67 14.25 13.61
C PRO A 217 -0.32 15.41 13.67
N THR A 218 -0.07 16.43 12.85
CA THR A 218 -1.01 17.55 12.65
C THR A 218 -2.03 17.20 11.56
N GLY A 219 -3.30 17.56 11.74
CA GLY A 219 -4.37 17.28 10.76
C GLY A 219 -5.09 15.94 10.94
N PHE A 220 -4.74 15.15 11.97
CA PHE A 220 -5.50 13.98 12.40
C PHE A 220 -6.73 14.39 13.23
N HIS A 221 -7.77 13.56 13.23
CA HIS A 221 -9.04 13.85 13.90
C HIS A 221 -9.32 12.86 15.04
N GLY A 222 -10.30 13.16 15.90
CA GLY A 222 -10.79 12.24 16.93
C GLY A 222 -9.71 11.80 17.92
N LYS A 223 -9.66 10.49 18.22
CA LYS A 223 -8.64 9.89 19.09
C LYS A 223 -7.24 9.91 18.46
N TRP A 224 -7.15 9.76 17.14
CA TRP A 224 -5.90 9.57 16.39
C TRP A 224 -4.90 10.72 16.57
N ARG A 225 -5.37 11.96 16.73
CA ARG A 225 -4.50 13.14 16.97
C ARG A 225 -3.75 13.10 18.30
N LYS A 226 -4.15 12.23 19.22
CA LYS A 226 -3.56 12.08 20.56
C LYS A 226 -2.65 10.85 20.66
N MET A 227 -2.58 10.03 19.60
CA MET A 227 -1.87 8.76 19.61
C MET A 227 -0.47 8.95 19.05
N ASN A 228 0.54 8.57 19.82
CA ASN A 228 1.94 8.64 19.43
C ASN A 228 2.43 7.38 18.73
N SER A 229 1.59 6.35 18.61
CA SER A 229 1.93 5.15 17.87
C SER A 229 0.72 4.48 17.24
N THR A 230 0.97 3.70 16.19
CA THR A 230 -0.06 2.84 15.62
C THR A 230 -0.34 1.65 16.52
N ILE A 231 -1.61 1.21 16.53
CA ILE A 231 -2.09 0.14 17.40
C ILE A 231 -3.00 -0.81 16.61
N ARG A 232 -3.16 -2.01 17.15
CA ARG A 232 -4.06 -3.05 16.63
C ARG A 232 -5.01 -3.47 17.74
N TRP A 233 -6.29 -3.65 17.42
CA TRP A 233 -7.29 -4.20 18.36
C TRP A 233 -7.31 -3.52 19.75
N PRO A 234 -7.49 -2.19 19.87
CA PRO A 234 -7.60 -1.53 21.18
C PRO A 234 -8.71 -2.14 22.04
N SER A 235 -8.58 -2.03 23.37
CA SER A 235 -9.60 -2.48 24.33
C SER A 235 -10.77 -1.51 24.49
N SER A 236 -10.59 -0.25 24.07
CA SER A 236 -11.58 0.83 24.13
C SER A 236 -11.35 1.86 23.03
N ASP A 237 -12.27 2.82 22.87
CA ASP A 237 -12.06 3.95 21.95
C ASP A 237 -11.16 5.05 22.54
N ASP A 238 -10.60 4.84 23.74
CA ASP A 238 -9.68 5.77 24.37
C ASP A 238 -8.36 5.84 23.57
N PRO A 239 -7.80 7.04 23.32
CA PRO A 239 -6.54 7.20 22.58
C PRO A 239 -5.33 6.55 23.24
N PHE A 240 -5.38 6.27 24.54
CA PHE A 240 -4.33 5.61 25.31
C PHE A 240 -4.64 4.13 25.58
N SER A 241 -5.68 3.59 24.93
CA SER A 241 -6.04 2.18 25.03
C SER A 241 -4.89 1.28 24.56
N PRO A 242 -4.54 0.22 25.30
CA PRO A 242 -3.46 -0.67 24.93
C PRO A 242 -3.81 -1.46 23.65
N SER A 243 -2.79 -1.64 22.80
CA SER A 243 -2.85 -2.55 21.64
C SER A 243 -2.98 -4.00 22.11
N ARG A 244 -3.80 -4.82 21.42
CA ARG A 244 -3.99 -6.25 21.70
C ARG A 244 -3.63 -7.10 20.48
N PRO A 245 -2.35 -7.16 20.07
CA PRO A 245 -1.94 -7.78 18.81
C PRO A 245 -2.25 -9.28 18.72
N TRP A 246 -2.40 -9.99 19.83
CA TRP A 246 -2.81 -11.41 19.80
C TRP A 246 -4.20 -11.60 19.16
N LEU A 247 -5.10 -10.62 19.28
CA LEU A 247 -6.42 -10.67 18.64
C LEU A 247 -6.32 -10.62 17.12
N PHE A 248 -5.28 -10.00 16.55
CA PHE A 248 -5.02 -10.08 15.10
C PHE A 248 -4.74 -11.54 14.68
N SER A 249 -3.91 -12.27 15.43
CA SER A 249 -3.64 -13.68 15.15
C SER A 249 -4.90 -14.55 15.28
N GLU A 250 -5.70 -14.34 16.32
CA GLU A 250 -6.97 -15.05 16.53
C GLU A 250 -8.01 -14.73 15.44
N ALA A 251 -8.14 -13.45 15.08
CA ALA A 251 -8.96 -12.99 13.99
C ALA A 251 -8.56 -13.65 12.68
N PHE A 252 -7.27 -13.68 12.36
CA PHE A 252 -6.77 -14.32 11.15
C PHE A 252 -7.10 -15.81 11.12
N LYS A 253 -6.89 -16.53 12.24
CA LYS A 253 -7.30 -17.95 12.35
C LYS A 253 -8.78 -18.13 12.04
N SER A 254 -9.63 -17.26 12.58
CA SER A 254 -11.09 -17.34 12.39
C SER A 254 -11.52 -17.04 10.95
N GLN A 255 -10.82 -16.12 10.27
CA GLN A 255 -11.20 -15.62 8.95
C GLN A 255 -10.44 -16.30 7.80
N SER A 256 -9.37 -17.06 8.06
CA SER A 256 -8.50 -17.65 7.05
C SER A 256 -9.27 -18.40 5.95
N ASN A 257 -10.20 -19.29 6.32
CA ASN A 257 -10.98 -20.03 5.32
C ASN A 257 -11.89 -19.12 4.48
N ASN A 258 -12.43 -18.07 5.09
CA ASN A 258 -13.26 -17.10 4.41
C ASN A 258 -12.43 -16.25 3.43
N LEU A 259 -11.26 -15.77 3.84
CA LEU A 259 -10.31 -15.05 2.99
C LEU A 259 -9.89 -15.88 1.77
N ILE A 260 -9.53 -17.15 1.97
CA ILE A 260 -9.18 -18.07 0.88
C ILE A 260 -10.36 -18.24 -0.10
N ALA A 261 -11.57 -18.40 0.42
CA ALA A 261 -12.76 -18.54 -0.41
C ALA A 261 -13.02 -17.27 -1.26
N GLN A 262 -12.86 -16.08 -0.67
CA GLN A 262 -13.03 -14.79 -1.37
C GLN A 262 -11.97 -14.58 -2.45
N VAL A 263 -10.70 -14.88 -2.17
CA VAL A 263 -9.64 -14.90 -3.20
C VAL A 263 -10.01 -15.84 -4.33
N GLY A 264 -10.54 -17.03 -4.01
CA GLY A 264 -11.05 -17.96 -5.01
C GLY A 264 -12.15 -17.34 -5.90
N VAL A 265 -13.02 -16.48 -5.36
CA VAL A 265 -14.03 -15.76 -6.16
C VAL A 265 -13.36 -14.78 -7.12
N ALA A 266 -12.38 -14.00 -6.66
CA ALA A 266 -11.63 -13.09 -7.52
C ALA A 266 -10.99 -13.84 -8.69
N PHE A 267 -10.22 -14.90 -8.42
CA PHE A 267 -9.51 -15.66 -9.47
C PHE A 267 -10.42 -16.48 -10.42
N ARG A 268 -11.69 -16.70 -10.06
CA ARG A 268 -12.68 -17.29 -10.98
C ARG A 268 -13.42 -16.24 -11.83
N SER A 269 -13.15 -14.95 -11.62
CA SER A 269 -13.80 -13.87 -12.37
C SER A 269 -13.32 -13.83 -13.82
N SER A 270 -14.27 -13.65 -14.75
CA SER A 270 -14.01 -13.63 -16.19
C SER A 270 -13.75 -12.22 -16.77
N THR A 271 -13.80 -11.19 -15.93
CA THR A 271 -13.61 -9.78 -16.34
C THR A 271 -12.74 -9.06 -15.33
N PHE A 272 -11.93 -8.11 -15.77
CA PHE A 272 -11.08 -7.32 -14.89
C PHE A 272 -11.86 -6.58 -13.79
N SER A 273 -13.00 -5.95 -14.10
CA SER A 273 -13.79 -5.22 -13.09
C SER A 273 -14.29 -6.13 -11.96
N ARG A 274 -14.81 -7.32 -12.29
CA ARG A 274 -15.22 -8.31 -11.28
C ARG A 274 -14.05 -8.86 -10.47
N PHE A 275 -12.92 -9.12 -11.13
CA PHE A 275 -11.69 -9.52 -10.45
C PHE A 275 -11.23 -8.45 -9.45
N SER A 276 -11.18 -7.19 -9.87
CA SER A 276 -10.75 -6.06 -9.05
C SER A 276 -11.66 -5.86 -7.84
N SER A 277 -12.98 -5.82 -8.05
CA SER A 277 -13.96 -5.63 -6.97
C SER A 277 -13.95 -6.79 -5.97
N ALA A 278 -13.93 -8.04 -6.44
CA ALA A 278 -13.88 -9.20 -5.54
C ALA A 278 -12.55 -9.29 -4.76
N LEU A 279 -11.46 -8.80 -5.33
CA LEU A 279 -10.17 -8.73 -4.63
C LEU A 279 -10.14 -7.59 -3.61
N GLU A 280 -10.74 -6.44 -3.93
CA GLU A 280 -10.92 -5.31 -3.00
C GLU A 280 -11.76 -5.71 -1.78
N ASP A 281 -12.81 -6.51 -1.96
CA ASP A 281 -13.60 -7.06 -0.85
C ASP A 281 -12.73 -7.92 0.11
N ALA A 282 -11.95 -8.86 -0.46
CA ALA A 282 -11.07 -9.73 0.32
C ALA A 282 -9.98 -8.93 1.05
N HIS A 283 -9.43 -7.92 0.37
CA HIS A 283 -8.48 -6.95 0.91
C HIS A 283 -9.06 -6.18 2.10
N GLY A 284 -10.30 -5.67 1.99
CA GLY A 284 -10.99 -4.97 3.08
C GLY A 284 -11.15 -5.82 4.34
N TRP A 285 -11.37 -7.13 4.18
CA TRP A 285 -11.39 -8.05 5.32
C TRP A 285 -10.04 -8.17 6.02
N VAL A 286 -8.92 -8.18 5.29
CA VAL A 286 -7.59 -8.23 5.89
C VAL A 286 -7.28 -6.95 6.66
N HIS A 287 -7.69 -5.78 6.16
CA HIS A 287 -7.65 -4.52 6.91
C HIS A 287 -8.34 -4.63 8.27
N GLY A 288 -9.53 -5.26 8.30
CA GLY A 288 -10.25 -5.61 9.52
C GLY A 288 -9.49 -6.57 10.41
N VAL A 289 -9.05 -7.70 9.87
CA VAL A 289 -8.32 -8.71 10.63
C VAL A 289 -7.10 -8.12 11.36
N ILE A 290 -6.35 -7.22 10.73
CA ILE A 290 -5.21 -6.53 11.36
C ILE A 290 -5.68 -5.46 12.36
N GLY A 291 -6.65 -4.63 11.98
CA GLY A 291 -7.05 -3.43 12.72
C GLY A 291 -8.02 -3.67 13.88
N GLY A 292 -8.93 -4.63 13.76
CA GLY A 292 -10.04 -4.89 14.67
C GLY A 292 -11.28 -4.05 14.40
N GLY A 293 -12.27 -4.15 15.28
CA GLY A 293 -13.46 -3.28 15.29
C GLY A 293 -14.72 -3.83 14.62
N TYR A 294 -14.69 -5.06 14.10
CA TYR A 294 -15.84 -5.70 13.45
C TYR A 294 -16.49 -6.82 14.29
N LEU A 295 -15.95 -7.13 15.47
CA LEU A 295 -16.53 -8.10 16.39
C LEU A 295 -17.42 -7.42 17.42
N ARG A 296 -18.59 -8.01 17.70
CA ARG A 296 -19.55 -7.49 18.69
C ARG A 296 -18.90 -7.23 20.06
N ASP A 297 -18.07 -8.17 20.53
CA ASP A 297 -17.45 -8.10 21.86
C ASP A 297 -16.05 -7.44 21.82
N SER A 298 -15.64 -6.93 20.65
CA SER A 298 -14.43 -6.12 20.47
C SER A 298 -14.64 -5.09 19.34
N PRO A 299 -15.51 -4.08 19.57
CA PRO A 299 -15.98 -3.15 18.55
C PRO A 299 -14.98 -2.02 18.24
N TYR A 300 -13.84 -1.97 18.93
CA TYR A 300 -12.87 -0.90 18.77
C TYR A 300 -11.79 -1.26 17.76
N TRP A 301 -11.48 -0.32 16.89
CA TRP A 301 -10.51 -0.49 15.81
C TRP A 301 -9.21 0.29 16.04
N GLY A 302 -8.11 -0.32 15.60
CA GLY A 302 -6.78 0.25 15.46
C GLY A 302 -6.56 0.87 14.09
N HIS A 303 -5.31 1.20 13.76
CA HIS A 303 -4.99 2.08 12.62
C HIS A 303 -5.26 1.43 11.26
N MET A 304 -5.05 0.12 11.10
CA MET A 304 -5.24 -0.58 9.82
C MET A 304 -6.70 -0.59 9.33
N TRP A 305 -7.69 -0.36 10.20
CA TRP A 305 -9.10 -0.42 9.81
C TRP A 305 -9.60 0.84 9.09
N PRO A 306 -9.56 2.05 9.67
CA PRO A 306 -10.02 3.24 8.98
C PRO A 306 -9.08 3.59 7.83
N LEU A 307 -9.64 3.69 6.63
CA LEU A 307 -8.97 4.05 5.38
C LEU A 307 -8.03 5.24 5.54
N GLU A 308 -8.45 6.24 6.31
CA GLU A 308 -7.72 7.49 6.53
C GLU A 308 -6.39 7.32 7.23
N TYR A 309 -6.22 6.25 8.02
CA TYR A 309 -5.04 6.04 8.87
C TYR A 309 -4.34 4.71 8.60
N SER A 310 -4.90 3.85 7.74
CA SER A 310 -4.43 2.48 7.53
C SER A 310 -3.00 2.39 7.03
N ALA A 311 -2.58 3.31 6.16
CA ALA A 311 -1.23 3.32 5.62
C ALA A 311 -0.13 3.65 6.64
N PHE A 312 -0.47 4.19 7.82
CA PHE A 312 0.50 4.37 8.91
C PHE A 312 0.78 3.07 9.66
N GLU A 313 -0.04 2.04 9.46
CA GLU A 313 0.22 0.73 10.05
C GLU A 313 1.33 0.02 9.22
N PRO A 314 2.42 -0.45 9.83
CA PRO A 314 3.57 -0.98 9.08
C PRO A 314 3.33 -2.21 8.18
N LEU A 315 2.34 -3.05 8.50
CA LEU A 315 1.91 -4.19 7.69
C LEU A 315 1.05 -3.77 6.49
N PHE A 316 0.63 -2.51 6.37
CA PHE A 316 -0.08 -2.01 5.20
C PHE A 316 0.67 -2.35 3.91
N MET A 317 1.96 -2.04 3.85
CA MET A 317 2.74 -2.27 2.63
C MET A 317 2.88 -3.76 2.31
N LEU A 318 3.04 -4.62 3.31
CA LEU A 318 3.15 -6.08 3.12
C LEU A 318 1.83 -6.71 2.69
N HIS A 319 0.71 -6.17 3.17
CA HIS A 319 -0.63 -6.62 2.79
C HIS A 319 -0.95 -6.29 1.32
N HIS A 320 -0.52 -5.10 0.87
CA HIS A 320 -0.75 -4.63 -0.49
C HIS A 320 0.26 -5.18 -1.52
N ALA A 321 1.48 -5.52 -1.09
CA ALA A 321 2.58 -6.01 -1.92
C ALA A 321 2.28 -7.32 -2.65
#